data_AF-A0A024U0U9-F1
#
_entry.id   AF-A0A024U0U9-F1
#
_cell.length_a   1.000
_cell.length_b   1.000
_cell.length_c   1.000
_cell.angle_alpha   90.00
_cell.angle_beta   90.00
_cell.angle_gamma   90.00
#
_symmetry.space_group_name_H-M   'P 1'
#
loop_
_entity.id
_entity.type
_entity.pdbx_description
1 polymer ?
#
loop_
_entity_poly.entity_id
_entity_poly.type
_entity_poly.pdbx_seq_one_letter_code
_entity_poly.pdbx_strand_id
1 'polypeptide(L)'
;MLWAPAPIHVTDEMKHVYEAKLVDAAHIENYDETYAALLNAEEAVAEAQVWFWRFRPEHRAVVDARQAIATQARTKLNHLDDLREAKMREAKAYVGLWSDYGLNEVRARFWAAFDSGKVFASRQTFWQMVFSVLQSREENVISLIFHWAFVALINFTFGLIGSLFYFTASLFSMVFTYNPDPLSAVAFVGLALLGAVAVVASYLLGIYAMAASSVYVVGKLAVHSARIQYEDQRAAPAHLRQRPHHE
;
A
#
# COMPACT_ATOMS: atom_id res chain seq x y z
N MET A 1 23.35 4.50 27.70
CA MET A 1 24.28 4.71 26.56
C MET A 1 23.84 5.99 25.86
N LEU A 2 24.77 6.90 25.56
CA LEU A 2 24.47 8.27 25.09
C LEU A 2 24.38 8.41 23.55
N TRP A 3 24.63 7.32 22.81
CA TRP A 3 24.73 7.31 21.34
C TRP A 3 23.99 6.08 20.80
N ALA A 4 23.26 6.25 19.69
CA ALA A 4 22.63 5.13 19.01
C ALA A 4 23.71 4.14 18.51
N PRO A 5 23.56 2.83 18.71
CA PRO A 5 24.55 1.85 18.29
C PRO A 5 24.67 1.83 16.76
N ALA A 6 25.88 1.64 16.26
CA ALA A 6 26.12 1.44 14.83
C ALA A 6 25.41 0.15 14.34
N PRO A 7 25.10 0.04 13.03
CA PRO A 7 24.62 -1.21 12.46
C PRO A 7 25.53 -2.39 12.81
N ILE A 8 24.93 -3.49 13.27
CA ILE A 8 25.65 -4.68 13.72
C ILE A 8 25.35 -5.83 12.76
N HIS A 9 26.40 -6.41 12.18
CA HIS A 9 26.29 -7.67 11.46
C HIS A 9 26.06 -8.81 12.44
N VAL A 10 24.99 -9.57 12.21
CA VAL A 10 24.63 -10.67 13.12
C VAL A 10 25.61 -11.83 12.92
N THR A 11 26.26 -12.27 13.99
CA THR A 11 27.14 -13.45 13.96
C THR A 11 26.33 -14.74 13.85
N ASP A 12 26.94 -15.83 13.39
CA ASP A 12 26.26 -17.13 13.29
C ASP A 12 25.72 -17.62 14.65
N GLU A 13 26.43 -17.35 15.74
CA GLU A 13 25.97 -17.65 17.10
C GLU A 13 24.72 -16.85 17.48
N MET A 14 24.73 -15.54 17.24
CA MET A 14 23.55 -14.68 17.51
C MET A 14 22.34 -15.12 16.67
N LYS A 15 22.57 -15.53 15.43
CA LYS A 15 21.54 -16.07 14.54
C LYS A 15 20.92 -17.35 15.13
N HIS A 16 21.74 -18.31 15.58
CA HIS A 16 21.22 -19.53 16.18
C HIS A 16 20.39 -19.25 17.44
N VAL A 17 20.85 -18.36 18.32
CA VAL A 17 20.10 -17.96 19.53
C VAL A 17 18.79 -17.26 19.16
N TYR A 18 18.83 -16.37 18.18
CA TYR A 18 17.64 -15.67 17.69
C TYR A 18 16.62 -16.64 17.11
N GLU A 19 17.04 -17.55 16.22
CA GLU A 19 16.18 -18.57 15.63
C GLU A 19 15.56 -19.49 16.69
N ALA A 20 16.34 -19.91 17.69
CA ALA A 20 15.82 -20.70 18.81
C ALA A 20 14.71 -19.94 19.58
N LYS A 21 14.91 -18.64 19.83
CA LYS A 21 13.89 -17.79 20.47
C LYS A 21 12.65 -17.61 19.60
N LEU A 22 12.80 -17.52 18.27
CA LEU A 22 11.66 -17.48 17.34
C LEU A 22 10.86 -18.77 17.37
N VAL A 23 11.52 -19.93 17.44
CA VAL A 23 10.85 -21.22 17.54
C VAL A 23 10.08 -21.33 18.86
N ASP A 24 10.66 -20.90 19.97
CA ASP A 24 9.98 -20.86 21.27
C ASP A 24 8.79 -19.88 21.29
N ALA A 25 8.90 -18.75 20.60
CA ALA A 25 7.80 -17.82 20.41
C ALA A 25 6.69 -18.40 19.51
N ALA A 26 7.03 -19.27 18.55
CA ALA A 26 6.05 -19.91 17.68
C ALA A 26 5.25 -21.02 18.40
N HIS A 27 5.84 -21.65 19.42
CA HIS A 27 5.20 -22.73 20.19
C HIS A 27 4.62 -22.20 21.50
N ILE A 28 3.42 -21.61 21.42
CA ILE A 28 2.60 -21.34 22.61
C ILE A 28 1.67 -22.53 22.85
N GLU A 29 1.72 -23.07 24.06
CA GLU A 29 0.87 -24.18 24.47
C GLU A 29 -0.62 -23.79 24.33
N ASN A 30 -1.44 -24.72 23.83
CA ASN A 30 -2.89 -24.55 23.65
C ASN A 30 -3.31 -23.43 22.67
N TYR A 31 -2.39 -22.87 21.87
CA TYR A 31 -2.72 -21.82 20.90
C TYR A 31 -3.72 -22.28 19.86
N ASP A 32 -3.42 -23.39 19.17
CA ASP A 32 -4.26 -23.93 18.09
C ASP A 32 -5.64 -24.36 18.60
N GLU A 33 -5.69 -24.97 19.78
CA GLU A 33 -6.95 -25.36 20.43
C GLU A 33 -7.81 -24.14 20.78
N THR A 34 -7.19 -23.09 21.34
CA THR A 34 -7.89 -21.85 21.68
C THR A 34 -8.37 -21.11 20.44
N TYR A 35 -7.57 -21.12 19.37
CA TYR A 35 -7.94 -20.55 18.08
C TYR A 35 -9.12 -21.29 17.46
N ALA A 36 -9.10 -22.63 17.45
CA ALA A 36 -10.21 -23.45 16.98
C ALA A 36 -11.48 -23.23 17.82
N ALA A 37 -11.35 -23.12 19.15
CA ALA A 37 -12.47 -22.84 20.04
C ALA A 37 -13.12 -21.47 19.75
N LEU A 38 -12.32 -20.45 19.43
CA LEU A 38 -12.83 -19.15 19.00
C LEU A 38 -13.58 -19.25 17.67
N LEU A 39 -13.00 -19.91 16.65
CA LEU A 39 -13.65 -20.07 15.35
C LEU A 39 -15.03 -20.75 15.49
N ASN A 40 -15.08 -21.84 16.25
CA ASN A 40 -16.34 -22.54 16.53
C ASN A 40 -17.35 -21.63 17.26
N ALA A 41 -16.90 -20.80 18.20
CA ALA A 41 -17.76 -19.88 18.92
C ALA A 41 -18.30 -18.75 18.02
N GLU A 42 -17.48 -18.24 17.11
CA GLU A 42 -17.90 -17.21 16.13
C GLU A 42 -18.87 -17.77 15.09
N GLU A 43 -18.64 -19.01 14.63
CA GLU A 43 -19.59 -19.72 13.78
C GLU A 43 -20.94 -19.89 14.48
N ALA A 44 -20.94 -20.34 15.74
CA ALA A 44 -22.17 -20.46 16.52
C ALA A 44 -22.90 -19.12 16.71
N VAL A 45 -22.19 -18.00 16.81
CA VAL A 45 -22.81 -16.66 16.81
C VAL A 45 -23.45 -16.38 15.45
N ALA A 46 -22.72 -16.59 14.35
CA ALA A 46 -23.22 -16.34 13.00
C ALA A 46 -24.48 -17.17 12.70
N GLU A 47 -24.51 -18.44 13.10
CA GLU A 47 -25.70 -19.30 12.99
C GLU A 47 -26.92 -18.77 13.75
N ALA A 48 -26.71 -18.16 14.93
CA ALA A 48 -27.80 -17.60 15.73
C ALA A 48 -28.32 -16.25 15.18
N GLN A 49 -27.53 -15.57 14.34
CA GLN A 49 -27.89 -14.29 13.73
C GLN A 49 -28.85 -14.47 12.55
N VAL A 50 -30.11 -14.80 12.85
CA VAL A 50 -31.19 -14.87 11.87
C VAL A 50 -31.75 -13.50 11.49
N TRP A 51 -32.45 -13.39 10.36
CA TRP A 51 -33.04 -12.12 9.92
C TRP A 51 -33.87 -11.43 11.02
N PHE A 52 -33.68 -10.12 11.21
CA PHE A 52 -34.29 -9.33 12.30
C PHE A 52 -34.09 -9.87 13.74
N TRP A 53 -33.05 -10.68 14.01
CA TRP A 53 -32.77 -11.19 15.37
C TRP A 53 -32.70 -10.08 16.42
N ARG A 54 -32.19 -8.90 16.06
CA ARG A 54 -32.07 -7.73 16.95
C ARG A 54 -33.41 -7.21 17.48
N PHE A 55 -34.50 -7.44 16.76
CA PHE A 55 -35.85 -6.99 17.11
C PHE A 55 -36.70 -8.08 17.79
N ARG A 56 -36.18 -9.31 17.89
CA ARG A 56 -36.88 -10.45 18.49
C ARG A 56 -36.19 -10.83 19.80
N PRO A 57 -36.82 -10.59 20.98
CA PRO A 57 -36.16 -10.73 22.28
C PRO A 57 -35.63 -12.13 22.54
N GLU A 58 -36.34 -13.17 22.09
CA GLU A 58 -35.93 -14.57 22.18
C GLU A 58 -34.60 -14.85 21.43
N HIS A 59 -34.49 -14.38 20.18
CA HIS A 59 -33.29 -14.59 19.36
C HIS A 59 -32.13 -13.71 19.83
N ARG A 60 -32.43 -12.48 20.27
CA ARG A 60 -31.43 -11.59 20.86
C ARG A 60 -30.77 -12.20 22.08
N ALA A 61 -31.55 -12.78 23.00
CA ALA A 61 -30.99 -13.44 24.19
C ALA A 61 -30.06 -14.61 23.82
N VAL A 62 -30.40 -15.39 22.79
CA VAL A 62 -29.55 -16.49 22.29
C VAL A 62 -28.26 -15.96 21.68
N VAL A 63 -28.34 -14.93 20.82
CA VAL A 63 -27.15 -14.31 20.23
C VAL A 63 -26.25 -13.70 21.29
N ASP A 64 -26.81 -12.97 22.26
CA ASP A 64 -26.06 -12.34 23.35
C ASP A 64 -25.33 -13.38 24.21
N ALA A 65 -25.98 -14.52 24.50
CA ALA A 65 -25.35 -15.63 25.23
C ALA A 65 -24.19 -16.27 24.46
N ARG A 66 -24.35 -16.53 23.15
CA ARG A 66 -23.28 -17.08 22.30
C ARG A 66 -22.15 -16.08 22.09
N GLN A 67 -22.49 -14.80 21.95
CA GLN A 67 -21.53 -13.72 21.80
C GLN A 67 -20.64 -13.61 23.05
N ALA A 68 -21.20 -13.79 24.25
CA ALA A 68 -20.41 -13.81 25.49
C ALA A 68 -19.35 -14.92 25.50
N ILE A 69 -19.68 -16.11 24.98
CA ILE A 69 -18.73 -17.23 24.84
C ILE A 69 -17.64 -16.88 23.82
N ALA A 70 -18.01 -16.35 22.65
CA ALA A 70 -17.06 -15.92 21.63
C ALA A 70 -16.12 -14.83 22.16
N THR A 71 -16.65 -13.86 22.92
CA THR A 71 -15.84 -12.82 23.57
C THR A 71 -14.89 -13.42 24.60
N GLN A 72 -15.31 -14.40 25.40
CA GLN A 72 -14.42 -15.07 26.34
C GLN A 72 -13.30 -15.84 25.63
N ALA A 73 -13.62 -16.57 24.56
CA ALA A 73 -12.63 -17.27 23.73
C ALA A 73 -11.65 -16.28 23.08
N ARG A 74 -12.15 -15.14 22.58
CA ARG A 74 -11.34 -14.05 22.03
C ARG A 74 -10.35 -13.50 23.05
N THR A 75 -10.81 -13.22 24.27
CA THR A 75 -9.93 -12.73 25.35
C THR A 75 -8.83 -13.74 25.70
N LYS A 76 -9.15 -15.04 25.71
CA LYS A 76 -8.15 -16.09 25.92
C LYS A 76 -7.10 -16.11 24.79
N LEU A 77 -7.54 -16.04 23.54
CA LEU A 77 -6.63 -16.00 22.40
C LEU A 77 -5.74 -14.75 22.45
N ASN A 78 -6.31 -13.58 22.72
CA ASN A 78 -5.56 -12.33 22.85
C ASN A 78 -4.48 -12.44 23.92
N HIS A 79 -4.77 -13.09 25.05
CA HIS A 79 -3.76 -13.33 26.09
C HIS A 79 -2.60 -14.22 25.59
N LEU A 80 -2.90 -15.26 24.81
CA LEU A 80 -1.86 -16.11 24.20
C LEU A 80 -1.06 -15.35 23.14
N ASP A 81 -1.71 -14.49 22.36
CA ASP A 81 -1.05 -13.58 21.41
C ASP A 81 -0.12 -12.60 22.14
N ASP A 82 -0.53 -12.05 23.29
CA ASP A 82 0.31 -11.17 24.13
C ASP A 82 1.56 -11.91 24.65
N LEU A 83 1.41 -13.18 25.06
CA LEU A 83 2.54 -14.03 25.48
C LEU A 83 3.49 -14.32 24.32
N ARG A 84 2.94 -14.65 23.15
CA ARG A 84 3.71 -14.85 21.92
C ARG A 84 4.48 -13.58 21.55
N GLU A 85 3.83 -12.43 21.62
CA GLU A 85 4.43 -11.14 21.31
C GLU A 85 5.52 -10.78 22.33
N ALA A 86 5.33 -11.09 23.62
CA ALA A 86 6.37 -10.90 24.63
C ALA A 86 7.65 -11.71 24.29
N LYS A 87 7.51 -13.00 23.98
CA LYS A 87 8.64 -13.85 23.54
C LYS A 87 9.30 -13.33 22.26
N MET A 88 8.49 -12.89 21.29
CA MET A 88 8.99 -12.29 20.05
C MET A 88 9.78 -11.01 20.31
N ARG A 89 9.30 -10.15 21.22
CA ARG A 89 10.00 -8.92 21.63
C ARG A 89 11.32 -9.23 22.31
N GLU A 90 11.41 -10.27 23.13
CA GLU A 90 12.69 -10.73 23.70
C GLU A 90 13.68 -11.18 22.63
N ALA A 91 13.22 -11.92 21.62
CA ALA A 91 14.04 -12.31 20.48
C ALA A 91 14.56 -11.09 19.70
N LYS A 92 13.67 -10.14 19.40
CA LYS A 92 14.02 -8.91 18.68
C LYS A 92 14.95 -8.00 19.48
N ALA A 93 14.71 -7.84 20.77
CA ALA A 93 15.57 -7.05 21.65
C ALA A 93 16.99 -7.62 21.73
N TYR A 94 17.15 -8.95 21.66
CA TYR A 94 18.46 -9.60 21.67
C TYR A 94 19.32 -9.22 20.44
N VAL A 95 18.74 -9.21 19.24
CA VAL A 95 19.47 -8.81 18.01
C VAL A 95 19.57 -7.29 17.89
N GLY A 96 18.58 -6.56 18.40
CA GLY A 96 18.53 -5.09 18.36
C GLY A 96 18.05 -4.53 17.03
N LEU A 97 17.60 -3.27 17.06
CA LEU A 97 16.96 -2.59 15.94
C LEU A 97 17.87 -2.36 14.73
N TRP A 98 19.16 -2.14 14.98
CA TRP A 98 20.18 -1.87 13.96
C TRP A 98 20.83 -3.14 13.39
N SER A 99 20.32 -4.32 13.75
CA SER A 99 20.77 -5.59 13.18
C SER A 99 20.31 -5.77 11.74
N ASP A 100 20.93 -6.70 11.03
CA ASP A 100 20.49 -7.12 9.69
C ASP A 100 19.01 -7.54 9.68
N TYR A 101 18.50 -8.16 10.75
CA TYR A 101 17.08 -8.52 10.88
C TYR A 101 16.18 -7.29 10.97
N GLY A 102 16.54 -6.32 11.82
CA GLY A 102 15.78 -5.06 11.94
C GLY A 102 15.78 -4.26 10.64
N LEU A 103 16.93 -4.14 9.98
CA LEU A 103 17.03 -3.45 8.69
C LEU A 103 16.22 -4.16 7.59
N ASN A 104 16.26 -5.49 7.55
CA ASN A 104 15.49 -6.26 6.58
C ASN A 104 13.97 -6.19 6.85
N GLU A 105 13.53 -6.21 8.10
CA GLU A 105 12.11 -6.08 8.45
C GLU A 105 11.57 -4.68 8.08
N VAL A 106 12.32 -3.60 8.32
CA VAL A 106 11.92 -2.25 7.84
C VAL A 106 11.82 -2.21 6.33
N ARG A 107 12.82 -2.76 5.62
CA ARG A 107 12.83 -2.79 4.15
C ARG A 107 11.63 -3.55 3.61
N ALA A 108 11.32 -4.72 4.19
CA ALA A 108 10.16 -5.52 3.80
C ALA A 108 8.85 -4.76 4.01
N ARG A 109 8.69 -4.11 5.17
CA ARG A 109 7.51 -3.28 5.47
C ARG A 109 7.38 -2.09 4.53
N PHE A 110 8.48 -1.42 4.20
CA PHE A 110 8.49 -0.32 3.23
C PHE A 110 8.01 -0.79 1.86
N TRP A 111 8.58 -1.88 1.32
CA TRP A 111 8.19 -2.37 0.00
C TRP A 111 6.76 -2.89 -0.02
N ALA A 112 6.30 -3.58 1.03
CA ALA A 112 4.91 -3.99 1.16
C ALA A 112 3.95 -2.78 1.14
N ALA A 113 4.28 -1.72 1.88
CA ALA A 113 3.52 -0.47 1.87
C ALA A 113 3.52 0.17 0.47
N PHE A 114 4.70 0.35 -0.12
CA PHE A 114 4.88 0.95 -1.44
C PHE A 114 4.11 0.19 -2.53
N ASP A 115 4.21 -1.13 -2.54
CA ASP A 115 3.49 -1.98 -3.49
C ASP A 115 1.98 -1.92 -3.27
N SER A 116 1.50 -1.92 -2.02
CA SER A 116 0.08 -1.73 -1.74
C SER A 116 -0.45 -0.39 -2.27
N GLY A 117 0.34 0.68 -2.14
CA GLY A 117 0.00 2.01 -2.69
C GLY A 117 -0.11 2.01 -4.21
N LYS A 118 0.83 1.36 -4.91
CA LYS A 118 0.78 1.18 -6.36
C LYS A 118 -0.42 0.32 -6.80
N VAL A 119 -0.71 -0.76 -6.09
CA VAL A 119 -1.85 -1.63 -6.38
C VAL A 119 -3.16 -0.87 -6.19
N PHE A 120 -3.29 -0.10 -5.11
CA PHE A 120 -4.43 0.79 -4.88
C PHE A 120 -4.62 1.76 -6.04
N ALA A 121 -3.56 2.48 -6.42
CA ALA A 121 -3.59 3.42 -7.54
C ALA A 121 -4.00 2.75 -8.86
N SER A 122 -3.42 1.59 -9.16
CA SER A 122 -3.69 0.83 -10.38
C SER A 122 -5.15 0.36 -10.43
N ARG A 123 -5.69 -0.14 -9.31
CA ARG A 123 -7.10 -0.56 -9.21
C ARG A 123 -8.05 0.61 -9.41
N GLN A 124 -7.75 1.76 -8.79
CA GLN A 124 -8.58 2.96 -8.92
C GLN A 124 -8.58 3.47 -10.36
N THR A 125 -7.41 3.58 -10.98
CA THR A 125 -7.28 3.97 -12.39
C THR A 125 -7.99 3.00 -13.30
N PHE A 126 -7.86 1.68 -13.07
CA PHE A 126 -8.56 0.65 -13.87
C PHE A 126 -10.06 0.88 -13.88
N TRP A 127 -10.69 1.01 -12.70
CA TRP A 127 -12.13 1.22 -12.62
C TRP A 127 -12.58 2.53 -13.27
N GLN A 128 -11.82 3.61 -13.09
CA GLN A 128 -12.12 4.89 -13.73
C GLN A 128 -12.01 4.82 -15.25
N MET A 129 -11.01 4.12 -15.80
CA MET A 129 -10.90 3.89 -17.23
C MET A 129 -12.07 3.06 -17.76
N VAL A 130 -12.45 1.97 -17.07
CA VAL A 130 -13.60 1.13 -17.45
C VAL A 130 -14.88 1.96 -17.51
N PHE A 131 -15.19 2.75 -16.48
CA PHE A 131 -16.39 3.58 -16.48
C PHE A 131 -16.33 4.71 -17.51
N SER A 132 -15.14 5.29 -17.75
CA SER A 132 -14.92 6.29 -18.79
C SER A 132 -15.24 5.75 -20.18
N VAL A 133 -14.82 4.51 -20.52
CA VAL A 133 -15.17 3.87 -21.80
C VAL A 133 -16.68 3.61 -21.91
N LEU A 134 -17.30 3.12 -20.84
CA LEU A 134 -18.73 2.81 -20.84
C LEU A 134 -19.63 4.06 -20.99
N GLN A 135 -19.14 5.22 -20.55
CA GLN A 135 -19.85 6.51 -20.65
C GLN A 135 -19.50 7.29 -21.92
N SER A 136 -18.40 6.96 -22.58
CA SER A 136 -17.92 7.65 -23.77
C SER A 136 -18.72 7.24 -25.01
N ARG A 137 -19.32 8.22 -25.70
CA ARG A 137 -20.04 8.01 -26.97
C ARG A 137 -19.31 8.58 -28.19
N GLU A 138 -18.58 9.70 -28.05
CA GLU A 138 -17.93 10.41 -29.17
C GLU A 138 -16.70 11.25 -28.74
N GLU A 139 -15.77 10.71 -27.93
CA GLU A 139 -14.55 11.46 -27.56
C GLU A 139 -13.37 11.24 -28.51
N ASN A 140 -12.60 12.30 -28.77
CA ASN A 140 -11.30 12.21 -29.45
C ASN A 140 -10.36 11.30 -28.65
N VAL A 141 -9.90 10.21 -29.26
CA VAL A 141 -9.03 9.18 -28.67
C VAL A 141 -7.80 9.79 -27.97
N ILE A 142 -7.21 10.84 -28.54
CA ILE A 142 -6.04 11.51 -27.93
C ILE A 142 -6.43 12.20 -26.61
N SER A 143 -7.59 12.86 -26.56
CA SER A 143 -8.08 13.51 -25.34
C SER A 143 -8.38 12.49 -24.25
N LEU A 144 -8.94 11.33 -24.63
CA LEU A 144 -9.22 10.22 -23.71
C LEU A 144 -7.93 9.67 -23.09
N ILE A 145 -6.88 9.47 -23.90
CA ILE A 145 -5.57 9.00 -23.40
C ILE A 145 -4.97 10.00 -22.42
N PHE A 146 -4.99 11.30 -22.71
CA PHE A 146 -4.50 12.31 -21.77
C PHE A 146 -5.31 12.34 -20.49
N HIS A 147 -6.64 12.23 -20.58
CA HIS A 147 -7.49 12.15 -19.40
C HIS A 147 -7.11 10.95 -18.53
N TRP A 148 -6.94 9.77 -19.10
CA TRP A 148 -6.50 8.57 -18.36
C TRP A 148 -5.10 8.74 -17.75
N ALA A 149 -4.17 9.37 -18.46
CA ALA A 149 -2.85 9.66 -17.92
C ALA A 149 -2.90 10.60 -16.70
N PHE A 150 -3.71 11.67 -16.75
CA PHE A 150 -3.90 12.56 -15.61
C PHE A 150 -4.56 11.86 -14.42
N VAL A 151 -5.60 11.08 -14.67
CA VAL A 151 -6.27 10.27 -13.66
C VAL A 151 -5.29 9.30 -13.00
N ALA A 152 -4.47 8.62 -13.81
CA ALA A 152 -3.43 7.73 -13.32
C ALA A 152 -2.44 8.49 -12.43
N LEU A 153 -1.90 9.64 -12.87
CA LEU A 153 -0.97 10.45 -12.08
C LEU A 153 -1.55 10.83 -10.71
N ILE A 154 -2.79 11.30 -10.69
CA ILE A 154 -3.46 11.68 -9.44
C ILE A 154 -3.60 10.47 -8.51
N ASN A 155 -4.08 9.34 -9.02
CA ASN A 155 -4.25 8.13 -8.23
C ASN A 155 -2.92 7.58 -7.70
N PHE A 156 -1.87 7.58 -8.52
CA PHE A 156 -0.52 7.17 -8.09
C PHE A 156 0.03 8.10 -7.02
N THR A 157 -0.20 9.41 -7.13
CA THR A 157 0.18 10.38 -6.09
C THR A 157 -0.53 10.08 -4.77
N PHE A 158 -1.86 9.90 -4.78
CA PHE A 158 -2.59 9.55 -3.57
C PHE A 158 -2.20 8.18 -3.01
N GLY A 159 -2.03 7.17 -3.86
CA GLY A 159 -1.65 5.82 -3.45
C GLY A 159 -0.28 5.78 -2.78
N LEU A 160 0.70 6.51 -3.34
CA LEU A 160 2.06 6.56 -2.80
C LEU A 160 2.17 7.43 -1.55
N ILE A 161 1.47 8.57 -1.49
CA ILE A 161 1.39 9.37 -0.26
C ILE A 161 0.69 8.57 0.84
N GLY A 162 -0.42 7.89 0.52
CA GLY A 162 -1.10 6.98 1.45
C GLY A 162 -0.18 5.86 1.96
N SER A 163 0.65 5.30 1.07
CA SER A 163 1.64 4.29 1.47
C SER A 163 2.68 4.81 2.45
N LEU A 164 3.08 6.09 2.37
CA LEU A 164 3.99 6.70 3.35
C LEU A 164 3.34 6.79 4.74
N PHE A 165 2.06 7.17 4.82
CA PHE A 165 1.35 7.19 6.09
C PHE A 165 1.22 5.79 6.70
N TYR A 166 0.86 4.80 5.88
CA TYR A 166 0.79 3.40 6.32
C TYR A 166 2.16 2.87 6.78
N PHE A 167 3.21 3.12 5.99
CA PHE A 167 4.58 2.76 6.35
C PHE A 167 5.00 3.41 7.66
N THR A 168 4.69 4.69 7.85
CA THR A 168 5.00 5.44 9.08
C THR A 168 4.38 4.77 10.30
N ALA A 169 3.07 4.47 10.26
CA ALA A 169 2.39 3.79 11.36
C ALA A 169 2.96 2.38 11.63
N SER A 170 3.21 1.61 10.57
CA SER A 170 3.83 0.28 10.67
C SER A 170 5.26 0.34 11.23
N LEU A 171 6.04 1.36 10.87
CA LEU A 171 7.40 1.58 11.34
C LEU A 171 7.42 1.88 12.85
N PHE A 172 6.52 2.77 13.32
CA PHE A 172 6.40 3.04 14.75
C PHE A 172 6.10 1.76 15.54
N SER A 173 5.08 1.01 15.11
CA SER A 173 4.74 -0.27 15.75
C SER A 173 5.93 -1.23 15.76
N MET A 174 6.64 -1.38 14.63
CA MET A 174 7.81 -2.24 14.54
C MET A 174 8.93 -1.82 15.51
N VAL A 175 9.29 -0.54 15.52
CA VAL A 175 10.42 -0.03 16.32
C VAL A 175 10.23 -0.35 17.80
N PHE A 176 9.03 -0.19 18.33
CA PHE A 176 8.74 -0.51 19.73
C PHE A 176 8.83 -2.01 20.05
N THR A 177 8.71 -2.91 19.06
CA THR A 177 8.90 -4.36 19.29
C THR A 177 10.37 -4.75 19.56
N TYR A 178 11.33 -3.89 19.23
CA TYR A 178 12.75 -4.12 19.50
C TYR A 178 13.22 -3.61 20.87
N ASN A 179 12.31 -3.00 21.66
CA ASN A 179 12.63 -2.34 22.93
C ASN A 179 13.89 -1.43 22.88
N PRO A 180 13.99 -0.53 21.89
CA PRO A 180 15.18 0.31 21.70
C PRO A 180 15.27 1.40 22.79
N ASP A 181 16.47 1.93 22.99
CA ASP A 181 16.61 3.19 23.72
C ASP A 181 15.93 4.35 22.93
N PRO A 182 15.41 5.38 23.62
CA PRO A 182 14.65 6.45 22.98
C PRO A 182 15.41 7.19 21.87
N LEU A 183 16.73 7.36 22.03
CA LEU A 183 17.56 8.08 21.06
C LEU A 183 17.73 7.25 19.77
N SER A 184 18.03 5.96 19.92
CA SER A 184 18.10 4.98 18.84
C SER A 184 16.78 4.88 18.09
N ALA A 185 15.65 4.84 18.80
CA ALA A 185 14.32 4.83 18.19
C ALA A 185 14.09 6.07 17.30
N VAL A 186 14.38 7.27 17.82
CA VAL A 186 14.21 8.53 17.08
C VAL A 186 15.14 8.59 15.87
N ALA A 187 16.41 8.24 16.04
CA ALA A 187 17.39 8.23 14.95
C ALA A 187 16.97 7.25 13.84
N PHE A 188 16.55 6.05 14.21
CA PHE A 188 16.15 5.02 13.27
C PHE A 188 14.88 5.40 12.50
N VAL A 189 13.86 5.90 13.21
CA VAL A 189 12.63 6.39 12.56
C VAL A 189 12.94 7.55 11.61
N GLY A 190 13.77 8.50 12.04
CA GLY A 190 14.17 9.64 11.21
C GLY A 190 14.85 9.21 9.90
N LEU A 191 15.83 8.31 9.98
CA LEU A 191 16.53 7.80 8.79
C LEU A 191 15.61 6.98 7.88
N ALA A 192 14.79 6.10 8.45
CA ALA A 192 13.86 5.28 7.68
C ALA A 192 12.80 6.13 6.96
N LEU A 193 12.24 7.15 7.62
CA LEU A 193 11.28 8.07 7.00
C LEU A 193 11.94 8.94 5.92
N LEU A 194 13.14 9.45 6.16
CA LEU A 194 13.88 10.22 5.16
C LEU A 194 14.15 9.39 3.90
N GLY A 195 14.58 8.13 4.07
CA GLY A 195 14.76 7.19 2.97
C GLY A 195 13.46 6.89 2.22
N ALA A 196 12.37 6.62 2.95
CA ALA A 196 11.07 6.34 2.35
C ALA A 196 10.53 7.54 1.54
N VAL A 197 10.61 8.75 2.10
CA VAL A 197 10.21 9.99 1.42
C VAL A 197 11.06 10.22 0.19
N ALA A 198 12.38 10.02 0.25
CA ALA A 198 13.26 10.18 -0.90
C ALA A 198 12.90 9.23 -2.05
N VAL A 199 12.63 7.95 -1.75
CA VAL A 199 12.22 6.96 -2.76
C VAL A 199 10.87 7.33 -3.37
N VAL A 200 9.87 7.66 -2.56
CA VAL A 200 8.54 8.03 -3.05
C VAL A 200 8.58 9.32 -3.86
N ALA A 201 9.28 10.35 -3.38
CA ALA A 201 9.46 11.60 -4.11
C ALA A 201 10.16 11.37 -5.45
N SER A 202 11.23 10.57 -5.48
CA SER A 202 11.94 10.24 -6.72
C SER A 202 11.05 9.50 -7.72
N TYR A 203 10.25 8.55 -7.22
CA TYR A 203 9.29 7.82 -8.07
C TYR A 203 8.22 8.77 -8.64
N LEU A 204 7.63 9.63 -7.81
CA LEU A 204 6.65 10.62 -8.24
C LEU A 204 7.24 11.59 -9.27
N LEU A 205 8.41 12.15 -8.98
CA LEU A 205 9.12 13.01 -9.94
C LEU A 205 9.36 12.28 -11.27
N GLY A 206 9.73 10.99 -11.22
CA GLY A 206 9.89 10.16 -12.41
C GLY A 206 8.62 10.06 -13.25
N ILE A 207 7.47 9.76 -12.66
CA ILE A 207 6.21 9.66 -13.41
C ILE A 207 5.74 11.01 -13.94
N TYR A 208 5.91 12.09 -13.17
CA TYR A 208 5.56 13.44 -13.62
C TYR A 208 6.48 13.91 -14.75
N ALA A 209 7.77 13.62 -14.67
CA ALA A 209 8.73 13.92 -15.74
C ALA A 209 8.35 13.16 -17.02
N MET A 210 8.06 11.86 -16.94
CA MET A 210 7.61 11.07 -18.09
C MET A 210 6.34 11.64 -18.73
N ALA A 211 5.35 12.03 -17.93
CA ALA A 211 4.12 12.64 -18.42
C ALA A 211 4.38 14.00 -19.09
N ALA A 212 5.15 14.87 -18.46
CA ALA A 212 5.50 16.18 -19.00
C ALA A 212 6.28 16.07 -20.33
N SER A 213 7.25 15.14 -20.41
CA SER A 213 7.98 14.85 -21.66
C SER A 213 7.05 14.35 -22.76
N SER A 214 6.09 13.48 -22.43
CA SER A 214 5.12 12.96 -23.40
C SER A 214 4.23 14.06 -23.99
N VAL A 215 3.70 14.95 -23.15
CA VAL A 215 2.91 16.11 -23.58
C VAL A 215 3.74 17.05 -24.46
N TYR A 216 4.98 17.34 -24.08
CA TYR A 216 5.88 18.23 -24.83
C TYR A 216 6.15 17.71 -26.25
N VAL A 217 6.43 16.41 -26.40
CA VAL A 217 6.71 15.80 -27.70
C VAL A 217 5.46 15.84 -28.60
N VAL A 218 4.29 15.47 -28.07
CA VAL A 218 3.02 15.52 -28.83
C VAL A 218 2.69 16.94 -29.27
N GLY A 219 2.85 17.93 -28.38
CA GLY A 219 2.63 19.34 -28.72
C GLY A 219 3.57 19.84 -29.81
N LYS A 220 4.87 19.50 -29.75
CA LYS A 220 5.85 19.87 -30.77
C LYS A 220 5.53 19.26 -32.13
N LEU A 221 5.12 17.98 -32.16
CA LEU A 221 4.70 17.31 -33.38
C LEU A 221 3.44 17.94 -33.97
N ALA A 222 2.45 18.27 -33.13
CA ALA A 222 1.21 18.92 -33.56
C ALA A 222 1.47 20.30 -34.20
N VAL A 223 2.33 21.12 -33.59
CA VAL A 223 2.75 22.42 -34.15
C VAL A 223 3.47 22.26 -35.48
N HIS A 224 4.36 21.27 -35.57
CA HIS A 224 5.09 21.01 -36.82
C HIS A 224 4.15 20.55 -37.94
N SER A 225 3.20 19.64 -37.65
CA SER A 225 2.20 19.20 -38.62
C SER A 225 1.25 20.33 -39.04
N ALA A 226 0.83 21.17 -38.10
CA ALA A 226 -0.02 22.32 -38.41
C ALA A 226 0.71 23.28 -39.35
N ARG A 227 2.00 23.54 -39.10
CA ARG A 227 2.82 24.38 -39.98
C ARG A 227 2.90 23.84 -41.40
N ILE A 228 3.14 22.53 -41.57
CA ILE A 228 3.17 21.88 -42.90
C ILE A 228 1.82 22.03 -43.59
N GLN A 229 0.71 21.79 -42.90
CA GLN A 229 -0.64 21.96 -43.47
C GLN A 229 -0.93 23.41 -43.90
N TYR A 230 -0.48 24.40 -43.13
CA TYR A 230 -0.60 25.81 -43.52
C TYR A 230 0.27 26.15 -44.75
N GLU A 231 1.46 25.56 -44.85
CA GLU A 231 2.36 25.72 -46.00
C GLU A 231 1.75 25.03 -47.26
N ASP A 232 1.20 23.83 -47.13
CA ASP A 232 0.51 23.10 -48.21
C ASP A 232 -0.78 23.80 -48.67
N GLN A 233 -1.58 24.35 -47.75
CA GLN A 233 -2.77 25.15 -48.09
C GLN A 233 -2.42 26.44 -48.82
N ARG A 234 -1.25 27.05 -48.53
CA ARG A 234 -0.75 28.22 -49.27
C ARG A 234 -0.13 27.83 -50.61
N ALA A 235 0.46 26.64 -50.71
CA ALA A 235 1.02 26.10 -51.93
C ALA A 235 -0.05 25.47 -52.85
N ALA A 236 -1.29 25.30 -52.37
CA ALA A 236 -2.42 24.84 -53.16
C ALA A 236 -2.60 25.75 -54.40
N PRO A 237 -2.34 25.24 -55.61
CA PRO A 237 -2.17 26.10 -56.76
C PRO A 237 -3.48 26.78 -57.17
N ALA A 238 -3.39 28.07 -57.52
CA ALA A 238 -4.45 28.85 -58.18
C ALA A 238 -4.92 28.28 -59.55
N HIS A 239 -4.36 27.14 -59.98
CA HIS A 239 -4.62 26.49 -61.27
C HIS A 239 -5.99 25.80 -61.35
N LEU A 240 -6.72 25.64 -60.23
CA LEU A 240 -8.09 25.09 -60.24
C LEU A 240 -9.18 26.14 -60.53
N ARG A 241 -8.83 27.43 -60.69
CA ARG A 241 -9.81 28.51 -60.94
C ARG A 241 -10.07 28.80 -62.42
N GLN A 242 -9.44 28.08 -63.34
CA GLN A 242 -9.66 28.22 -64.79
C GLN A 242 -10.22 26.92 -65.38
N ARG A 243 -11.48 26.62 -65.08
CA ARG A 243 -12.31 25.85 -66.02
C ARG A 243 -13.27 26.84 -66.68
N PRO A 244 -13.11 27.18 -67.97
CA PRO A 244 -14.07 28.00 -68.66
C PRO A 244 -15.36 27.19 -68.85
N HIS A 245 -16.47 27.74 -68.36
CA HIS A 245 -17.80 27.29 -68.74
C HIS A 245 -18.01 27.73 -70.20
N HIS A 246 -18.06 26.76 -71.12
CA HIS A 246 -18.60 26.99 -72.46
C HIS A 246 -20.12 26.86 -72.39
N GLU A 247 -20.80 27.87 -72.95
CA GLU A 247 -22.25 27.93 -73.21
C GLU A 247 -22.72 26.81 -74.13
#